data_AF-A0A7V5R4C5-F1
#
_entry.id   AF-A0A7V5R4C5-F1
#
_cell.length_a   1.000
_cell.length_b   1.000
_cell.length_c   1.000
_cell.angle_alpha   90.00
_cell.angle_beta   90.00
_cell.angle_gamma   90.00
#
_symmetry.space_group_name_H-M   'P 1'
#
loop_
_entity.id
_entity.type
_entity.pdbx_description
1 polymer ?
#
loop_
_entity_poly.entity_id
_entity_poly.type
_entity_poly.pdbx_seq_one_letter_code
_entity_poly.pdbx_strand_id
1 'polypeptide(L)'
;MDAFMDSMWNYIMAMFHFSASLLDQVLAPLHVFGPVFILTLLAVITVLITRTLNKYIITKRYIELEKEFQYWYKIREEAMKGPDYDKAKGIAKNIDQAKLNRVYYDYFLEGFLLGLARNILPVFLMVAYINESFRSEELLRLFGKEYLFSLPATGGKELLVGSVFFYIIALVLTHLAWAVIKGIVKKKGNLPEQAIDSITSDVV
;
A
#
# COMPACT_ATOMS: atom_id res chain seq x y z
N MET A 1 -7.88 -31.65 11.21
CA MET A 1 -7.12 -30.39 11.02
C MET A 1 -7.05 -30.07 9.54
N ASP A 2 -6.69 -31.04 8.71
CA ASP A 2 -6.64 -30.92 7.25
C ASP A 2 -7.99 -30.56 6.63
N ALA A 3 -9.07 -31.27 6.98
CA ALA A 3 -10.40 -30.97 6.44
C ALA A 3 -10.91 -29.54 6.75
N PHE A 4 -10.50 -28.96 7.88
CA PHE A 4 -10.84 -27.57 8.22
C PHE A 4 -10.02 -26.59 7.38
N MET A 5 -8.71 -26.83 7.26
CA MET A 5 -7.81 -26.03 6.42
C MET A 5 -8.20 -26.08 4.95
N ASP A 6 -8.55 -27.27 4.43
CA ASP A 6 -9.03 -27.46 3.06
C ASP A 6 -10.35 -26.73 2.81
N SER A 7 -11.28 -26.81 3.78
CA SER A 7 -12.54 -26.07 3.69
C SER A 7 -12.31 -24.56 3.67
N MET A 8 -11.49 -24.03 4.59
CA MET A 8 -11.12 -22.63 4.60
C MET A 8 -10.44 -22.19 3.30
N TRP A 9 -9.51 -23.00 2.79
CA TRP A 9 -8.81 -22.72 1.55
C TRP A 9 -9.77 -22.64 0.37
N ASN A 10 -10.73 -23.56 0.28
CA ASN A 10 -11.76 -23.55 -0.76
C ASN A 10 -12.64 -22.29 -0.69
N TYR A 11 -13.02 -21.83 0.50
CA TYR A 11 -13.76 -20.57 0.65
C TYR A 11 -12.95 -19.36 0.18
N ILE A 12 -11.66 -19.30 0.55
CA ILE A 12 -10.76 -18.23 0.12
C ILE A 12 -10.64 -18.25 -1.41
N MET A 13 -10.36 -19.41 -2.00
CA MET A 13 -10.27 -19.58 -3.45
C MET A 13 -11.56 -19.17 -4.17
N ALA A 14 -12.72 -19.58 -3.65
CA ALA A 14 -14.02 -19.18 -4.20
C ALA A 14 -14.23 -17.66 -4.15
N MET A 15 -13.86 -17.01 -3.04
CA MET A 15 -13.92 -15.56 -2.90
C MET A 15 -13.00 -14.85 -3.90
N PHE A 16 -11.79 -15.36 -4.10
CA PHE A 16 -10.85 -14.84 -5.09
C PHE A 16 -11.38 -14.96 -6.52
N HIS A 17 -11.85 -16.14 -6.92
CA HIS A 17 -12.42 -16.36 -8.25
C HIS A 17 -13.66 -15.49 -8.50
N PHE A 18 -14.53 -15.36 -7.49
CA PHE A 18 -15.69 -14.49 -7.57
C PHE A 18 -15.27 -13.02 -7.77
N SER A 19 -14.29 -12.56 -6.99
CA SER A 19 -13.77 -11.18 -7.08
C SER A 19 -13.12 -10.91 -8.44
N ALA A 20 -12.34 -11.87 -8.96
CA ALA A 20 -11.73 -11.78 -10.28
C ALA A 20 -12.79 -11.73 -11.39
N SER A 21 -13.82 -12.58 -11.33
CA SER A 21 -14.90 -12.59 -12.32
C SER A 21 -15.70 -11.28 -12.32
N LEU A 22 -15.98 -10.70 -11.15
CA LEU A 22 -16.59 -9.38 -11.07
C LEU A 22 -15.72 -8.31 -11.74
N LEU A 23 -14.41 -8.35 -11.48
CA LEU A 23 -13.48 -7.41 -12.07
C LEU A 23 -13.40 -7.57 -13.60
N ASP A 24 -13.35 -8.81 -14.11
CA ASP A 24 -13.37 -9.11 -15.55
C ASP A 24 -14.65 -8.56 -16.20
N GLN A 25 -15.82 -8.73 -15.56
CA GLN A 25 -17.08 -8.19 -16.07
C GLN A 25 -17.09 -6.66 -16.14
N VAL A 26 -16.53 -6.01 -15.12
CA VAL A 26 -16.40 -4.54 -15.07
C VAL A 26 -15.40 -4.04 -16.12
N LEU A 27 -14.33 -4.79 -16.38
CA LEU A 27 -13.28 -4.42 -17.34
C LEU A 27 -13.62 -4.77 -18.79
N ALA A 28 -14.48 -5.75 -19.05
CA ALA A 28 -14.80 -6.21 -20.40
C ALA A 28 -15.18 -5.08 -21.39
N PRO A 29 -16.00 -4.08 -21.03
CA PRO A 29 -16.29 -2.94 -21.92
C PRO A 29 -15.06 -2.09 -22.26
N LEU A 30 -14.05 -2.10 -21.40
CA LEU A 30 -12.82 -1.33 -21.55
C LEU A 30 -11.74 -2.07 -22.36
N HIS A 31 -11.97 -3.34 -22.73
CA HIS A 31 -11.03 -4.13 -23.55
C HIS A 31 -10.80 -3.51 -24.93
N VAL A 32 -11.73 -2.69 -25.43
CA VAL A 32 -11.58 -1.95 -26.69
C VAL A 32 -10.36 -1.01 -26.66
N PHE A 33 -9.97 -0.49 -25.49
CA PHE A 33 -8.82 0.41 -25.35
C PHE A 33 -7.46 -0.32 -25.29
N GLY A 34 -7.49 -1.65 -25.25
CA GLY A 34 -6.30 -2.50 -25.22
C GLY A 34 -5.69 -2.70 -23.83
N PRO A 35 -4.72 -3.63 -23.72
CA PRO A 35 -4.23 -4.12 -22.43
C PRO A 35 -3.40 -3.07 -21.67
N VAL A 36 -2.67 -2.20 -22.37
CA VAL A 36 -1.86 -1.11 -21.77
C VAL A 36 -2.74 -0.14 -20.97
N PHE A 37 -3.89 0.25 -21.55
CA PHE A 37 -4.82 1.16 -20.93
C PHE A 37 -5.41 0.56 -19.64
N ILE A 38 -5.84 -0.71 -19.71
CA ILE A 38 -6.43 -1.41 -18.56
C ILE A 38 -5.41 -1.54 -17.42
N LEU A 39 -4.18 -1.97 -17.72
CA LEU A 39 -3.15 -2.11 -16.69
C LEU A 39 -2.82 -0.75 -16.03
N THR A 40 -2.82 0.33 -16.80
CA THR A 40 -2.62 1.69 -16.26
C THR A 40 -3.80 2.10 -15.38
N LEU A 41 -5.03 1.84 -15.81
CA LEU A 41 -6.24 2.12 -15.04
C LEU A 41 -6.25 1.34 -13.72
N LEU A 42 -5.91 0.04 -13.76
CA LEU A 42 -5.79 -0.78 -12.56
C LEU A 42 -4.73 -0.24 -11.60
N ALA A 43 -3.58 0.22 -12.11
CA ALA A 43 -2.56 0.85 -11.28
C ALA A 43 -3.08 2.11 -10.58
N VAL A 44 -3.79 2.97 -11.30
CA VAL A 44 -4.44 4.17 -10.73
C VAL A 44 -5.46 3.79 -9.66
N ILE A 45 -6.33 2.83 -9.94
CA ILE A 45 -7.33 2.34 -8.99
C ILE A 45 -6.66 1.77 -7.74
N THR A 46 -5.59 0.97 -7.87
CA THR A 46 -4.85 0.46 -6.71
C THR A 46 -4.28 1.59 -5.85
N VAL A 47 -3.71 2.63 -6.46
CA VAL A 47 -3.20 3.79 -5.72
C VAL A 47 -4.34 4.56 -5.03
N LEU A 48 -5.51 4.64 -5.64
CA LEU A 48 -6.69 5.24 -5.01
C LEU A 48 -7.18 4.39 -3.83
N ILE A 49 -7.32 3.08 -4.00
CA ILE A 49 -7.74 2.14 -2.95
C ILE A 49 -6.78 2.20 -1.76
N THR A 50 -5.48 2.06 -1.98
CA THR A 50 -4.48 2.09 -0.89
C THR A 50 -4.55 3.40 -0.10
N ARG A 51 -4.82 4.52 -0.75
CA ARG A 51 -5.02 5.81 -0.06
C ARG A 51 -6.30 5.89 0.72
N THR A 52 -7.41 5.47 0.13
CA THR A 52 -8.69 5.37 0.82
C THR A 52 -8.54 4.50 2.07
N LEU A 53 -7.92 3.32 1.95
CA LEU A 53 -7.66 2.44 3.09
C LEU A 53 -6.75 3.10 4.13
N ASN A 54 -5.67 3.77 3.73
CA ASN A 54 -4.82 4.50 4.67
C ASN A 54 -5.56 5.60 5.44
N LYS A 55 -6.56 6.23 4.80
CA LYS A 55 -7.35 7.30 5.38
C LYS A 55 -8.42 6.80 6.35
N TYR A 56 -9.16 5.77 5.96
CA TYR A 56 -10.30 5.27 6.74
C TYR A 56 -9.90 4.22 7.79
N ILE A 57 -8.87 3.42 7.53
CA ILE A 57 -8.47 2.33 8.42
C ILE A 57 -7.36 2.84 9.34
N ILE A 58 -7.74 3.62 10.35
CA ILE A 58 -6.87 3.96 11.48
C ILE A 58 -7.58 3.49 12.75
N THR A 59 -6.94 2.60 13.50
CA THR A 59 -7.52 2.07 14.74
C THR A 59 -7.36 3.09 15.86
N LYS A 60 -8.38 3.21 16.72
CA LYS A 60 -8.29 4.03 17.94
C LYS A 60 -7.11 3.61 18.81
N ARG A 61 -6.87 2.29 18.90
CA ARG A 61 -5.76 1.70 19.65
C ARG A 61 -4.40 2.16 19.15
N TYR A 62 -4.19 2.26 17.83
CA TYR A 62 -2.95 2.79 17.26
C TYR A 62 -2.68 4.24 17.69
N ILE A 63 -3.72 5.09 17.68
CA ILE A 63 -3.62 6.50 18.11
C ILE A 63 -3.29 6.59 19.61
N GLU A 64 -3.90 5.73 20.43
CA GLU A 64 -3.63 5.67 21.86
C GLU A 64 -2.20 5.21 22.16
N LEU A 65 -1.73 4.17 21.48
CA LEU A 65 -0.36 3.68 21.60
C LEU A 65 0.68 4.72 21.17
N GLU A 66 0.39 5.50 20.12
CA GLU A 66 1.26 6.60 19.70
C GLU A 66 1.41 7.64 20.82
N LYS A 67 0.29 8.05 21.42
CA LYS A 67 0.29 9.01 22.54
C LYS A 67 1.05 8.47 23.75
N GLU A 68 0.81 7.21 24.11
CA GLU A 68 1.47 6.55 25.22
C GLU A 68 2.98 6.44 24.98
N PHE A 69 3.39 6.06 23.76
CA PHE A 69 4.79 6.00 23.36
C PHE A 69 5.46 7.38 23.49
N GLN A 70 4.84 8.42 22.92
CA GLN A 70 5.37 9.78 22.97
C GLN A 70 5.49 10.31 24.41
N TYR A 71 4.52 9.96 25.28
CA TYR A 71 4.56 10.31 26.69
C TYR A 71 5.75 9.67 27.41
N TRP A 72 5.90 8.34 27.31
CA TRP A 72 7.01 7.64 27.98
C TRP A 72 8.37 8.00 27.39
N TYR A 73 8.43 8.30 26.09
CA TYR A 73 9.64 8.78 25.44
C TYR A 73 10.10 10.13 26.00
N LYS A 74 9.18 11.08 26.19
CA LYS A 74 9.48 12.37 26.82
C LYS A 74 9.93 12.23 28.27
N ILE A 75 9.27 11.39 29.07
CA ILE A 75 9.69 11.12 30.46
C ILE A 75 11.11 10.55 30.50
N ARG A 76 11.43 9.64 29.58
CA ARG A 76 12.77 9.07 29.46
C ARG A 76 13.80 10.12 29.06
N GLU A 77 13.44 11.05 28.18
CA GLU A 77 14.29 12.19 27.81
C GLU A 77 14.52 13.16 28.97
N GLU A 78 13.49 13.46 29.76
CA GLU A 78 13.58 14.29 30.97
C GLU A 78 14.44 13.63 32.06
N ALA A 79 14.28 12.32 32.26
CA ALA A 79 15.11 11.56 33.19
C ALA A 79 16.60 11.64 32.84
N MET A 80 16.93 11.67 31.54
CA MET A 80 18.30 11.81 31.03
C MET A 80 18.92 13.20 31.23
N LYS A 81 18.11 14.23 31.54
CA LYS A 81 18.59 15.61 31.81
C LYS A 81 19.01 15.81 33.28
N GLY A 82 18.98 14.76 34.09
CA GLY A 82 19.37 14.81 35.49
C GLY A 82 20.84 15.23 35.69
N PRO A 83 21.17 15.89 36.82
CA PRO A 83 22.52 16.39 37.09
C PRO A 83 23.56 15.28 37.31
N ASP A 84 23.12 14.10 37.76
CA ASP A 84 23.95 12.91 37.92
C ASP A 84 23.69 11.94 36.76
N TYR A 85 24.67 11.80 35.89
CA TYR A 85 24.57 10.99 34.67
C TYR A 85 24.32 9.50 34.96
N ASP A 86 25.01 8.91 35.93
CA ASP A 86 24.91 7.47 36.21
C ASP A 86 23.52 7.15 36.81
N LYS A 87 23.04 8.03 37.68
CA LYS A 87 21.68 7.91 38.22
C LYS A 87 20.60 8.15 37.16
N ALA A 88 20.78 9.15 36.30
CA ALA A 88 19.88 9.45 35.18
C ALA A 88 19.77 8.26 34.22
N LYS A 89 20.91 7.64 33.89
CA LYS A 89 20.98 6.45 33.05
C LYS A 89 20.28 5.24 33.67
N GLY A 90 20.44 5.04 34.99
CA GLY A 90 19.73 4.00 35.73
C GLY A 90 18.21 4.16 35.67
N ILE A 91 17.72 5.39 35.86
CA ILE A 91 16.28 5.71 35.76
C ILE A 91 15.77 5.49 34.34
N ALA A 92 16.49 5.96 33.32
CA ALA A 92 16.13 5.75 31.92
C ALA A 92 16.04 4.25 31.58
N LYS A 93 17.00 3.44 32.02
CA LYS A 93 16.98 1.98 31.83
C LYS A 93 15.75 1.33 32.48
N ASN A 94 15.38 1.78 33.67
CA ASN A 94 14.18 1.26 34.36
C ASN A 94 12.90 1.63 33.61
N ILE A 95 12.80 2.86 33.08
CA ILE A 95 11.66 3.29 32.24
C ILE A 95 11.59 2.45 30.95
N ASP A 96 12.73 2.24 30.31
CA ASP A 96 12.86 1.42 29.10
C ASP A 96 12.34 0.01 29.34
N GLN A 97 12.79 -0.64 30.42
CA GLN A 97 12.41 -2.01 30.76
C GLN A 97 10.96 -2.14 31.26
N ALA A 98 10.48 -1.18 32.05
CA ALA A 98 9.16 -1.28 32.67
C ALA A 98 8.02 -1.05 31.68
N LYS A 99 8.19 -0.09 30.75
CA LYS A 99 7.05 0.39 29.97
C LYS A 99 7.39 0.82 28.54
N LEU A 100 8.46 1.59 28.33
CA LEU A 100 8.72 2.17 27.01
C LEU A 100 8.98 1.11 25.94
N ASN A 101 9.75 0.05 26.23
CA ASN A 101 9.99 -1.02 25.26
C ASN A 101 8.70 -1.75 24.87
N ARG A 102 7.82 -2.05 25.83
CA ARG A 102 6.56 -2.74 25.55
C ARG A 102 5.65 -1.88 24.66
N VAL A 103 5.44 -0.62 25.05
CA VAL A 103 4.61 0.31 24.28
C VAL A 103 5.19 0.55 22.90
N TYR A 104 6.53 0.64 22.78
CA TYR A 104 7.21 0.74 21.49
C TYR A 104 6.91 -0.45 20.58
N TYR A 105 7.05 -1.69 21.07
CA TYR A 105 6.78 -2.88 20.26
C TYR A 105 5.31 -2.98 19.88
N ASP A 106 4.38 -2.69 20.79
CA ASP A 106 2.94 -2.71 20.51
C ASP A 106 2.58 -1.66 19.43
N TYR A 107 3.07 -0.42 19.58
CA TYR A 107 2.88 0.65 18.60
C TYR A 107 3.48 0.30 17.23
N PHE A 108 4.72 -0.20 17.22
CA PHE A 108 5.43 -0.58 16.00
C PHE A 108 4.73 -1.73 15.27
N LEU A 109 4.39 -2.81 15.97
CA LEU A 109 3.75 -3.97 15.37
C LEU A 109 2.37 -3.63 14.83
N GLU A 110 1.59 -2.82 15.55
CA GLU A 110 0.29 -2.38 15.05
C GLU A 110 0.44 -1.48 13.82
N GLY A 111 1.35 -0.52 13.85
CA GLY A 111 1.66 0.32 12.69
C GLY A 111 2.11 -0.51 11.49
N PHE A 112 2.94 -1.53 11.72
CA PHE A 112 3.41 -2.46 10.70
C PHE A 112 2.26 -3.29 10.11
N LEU A 113 1.44 -3.93 10.94
CA LEU A 113 0.30 -4.74 10.48
C LEU A 113 -0.74 -3.90 9.73
N LEU A 114 -1.04 -2.70 10.23
CA LEU A 114 -1.89 -1.75 9.50
C LEU A 114 -1.24 -1.31 8.19
N GLY A 115 0.08 -1.13 8.18
CA GLY A 115 0.85 -0.84 6.97
C GLY A 115 0.73 -1.95 5.94
N LEU A 116 0.89 -3.21 6.35
CA LEU A 116 0.73 -4.39 5.51
C LEU A 116 -0.69 -4.45 4.91
N ALA A 117 -1.71 -4.34 5.76
CA ALA A 117 -3.10 -4.47 5.34
C ALA A 117 -3.56 -3.36 4.38
N ARG A 118 -3.07 -2.12 4.56
CA ARG A 118 -3.54 -0.95 3.80
C ARG A 118 -2.73 -0.67 2.53
N ASN A 119 -1.44 -1.02 2.53
CA ASN A 119 -0.53 -0.68 1.42
C ASN A 119 -0.13 -1.91 0.61
N ILE A 120 0.27 -2.98 1.29
CA ILE A 120 0.88 -4.14 0.64
C ILE A 120 -0.20 -5.07 0.11
N LEU A 121 -1.18 -5.42 0.95
CA LEU A 121 -2.22 -6.38 0.59
C LEU A 121 -3.00 -5.98 -0.67
N PRO A 122 -3.49 -4.74 -0.86
CA PRO A 122 -4.21 -4.36 -2.08
C PRO A 122 -3.35 -4.47 -3.35
N VAL A 123 -2.05 -4.13 -3.25
CA VAL A 123 -1.11 -4.22 -4.37
C VAL A 123 -0.88 -5.68 -4.74
N PHE A 124 -0.65 -6.55 -3.74
CA PHE A 124 -0.45 -7.97 -3.97
C PHE A 124 -1.69 -8.66 -4.55
N LEU A 125 -2.89 -8.31 -4.08
CA LEU A 125 -4.14 -8.81 -4.65
C LEU A 125 -4.26 -8.44 -6.13
N MET A 126 -3.94 -7.19 -6.48
CA MET A 126 -4.02 -6.74 -7.86
C MET A 126 -2.95 -7.38 -8.75
N VAL A 127 -1.73 -7.57 -8.23
CA VAL A 127 -0.67 -8.30 -8.94
C VAL A 127 -1.08 -9.74 -9.21
N ALA A 128 -1.67 -10.42 -8.22
CA ALA A 128 -2.16 -11.79 -8.38
C ALA A 128 -3.27 -11.86 -9.44
N TYR A 129 -4.22 -10.94 -9.40
CA TYR A 129 -5.26 -10.82 -10.42
C TYR A 129 -4.66 -10.60 -11.83
N ILE A 130 -3.73 -9.64 -11.97
CA ILE A 130 -3.12 -9.34 -13.27
C ILE A 130 -2.30 -10.53 -13.80
N ASN A 131 -1.61 -11.24 -12.91
CA ASN A 131 -0.83 -12.41 -13.28
C ASN A 131 -1.71 -13.54 -13.84
N GLU A 132 -2.95 -13.66 -13.36
CA GLU A 132 -3.92 -14.65 -13.84
C GLU A 132 -4.65 -14.17 -15.09
N SER A 133 -5.29 -13.00 -15.05
CA SER A 133 -6.16 -12.49 -16.13
C SER A 133 -5.42 -11.91 -17.33
N PHE A 134 -4.14 -11.55 -17.18
CA PHE A 134 -3.32 -10.97 -18.25
C PHE A 134 -2.03 -11.76 -18.50
N ARG A 135 -2.06 -13.08 -18.28
CA ARG A 135 -0.98 -13.99 -18.74
C ARG A 135 -0.93 -14.01 -20.27
N SER A 136 0.19 -14.42 -20.85
CA SER A 136 0.39 -14.39 -22.31
C SER A 136 -0.70 -15.12 -23.10
N GLU A 137 -1.22 -16.26 -22.62
CA GLU A 137 -2.30 -16.98 -23.30
C GLU A 137 -3.62 -16.20 -23.26
N GLU A 138 -3.92 -15.53 -22.14
CA GLU A 138 -5.12 -14.71 -21.99
C GLU A 138 -5.02 -13.41 -22.78
N LEU A 139 -3.85 -12.79 -22.83
CA LEU A 139 -3.62 -11.64 -23.71
C LEU A 139 -3.83 -12.01 -25.19
N LEU A 140 -3.35 -13.19 -25.59
CA LEU A 140 -3.57 -13.70 -26.94
C LEU A 140 -5.07 -13.94 -27.19
N ARG A 141 -5.78 -14.53 -26.23
CA ARG A 141 -7.22 -14.79 -26.33
C ARG A 141 -8.08 -13.52 -26.38
N LEU A 142 -7.75 -12.53 -25.53
CA LEU A 142 -8.56 -11.32 -25.34
C LEU A 142 -8.20 -10.20 -26.33
N PHE A 143 -6.92 -10.09 -26.71
CA PHE A 143 -6.41 -8.97 -27.51
C PHE A 143 -5.64 -9.39 -28.77
N GLY A 144 -5.46 -10.71 -29.01
CA GLY A 144 -4.75 -11.23 -30.18
C GLY A 144 -3.23 -11.04 -30.14
N LYS A 145 -2.63 -10.75 -28.98
CA LYS A 145 -1.19 -10.50 -28.81
C LYS A 145 -0.66 -11.21 -27.57
N GLU A 146 0.50 -11.86 -27.67
CA GLU A 146 1.10 -12.60 -26.54
C GLU A 146 1.88 -11.70 -25.55
N TYR A 147 2.18 -10.47 -25.96
CA TYR A 147 3.00 -9.51 -25.22
C TYR A 147 2.47 -8.07 -25.37
N LEU A 148 2.76 -7.23 -24.37
CA LEU A 148 2.40 -5.80 -24.38
C LEU A 148 3.34 -4.98 -25.26
N PHE A 149 4.64 -5.20 -25.09
CA PHE A 149 5.71 -4.55 -25.85
C PHE A 149 6.82 -5.56 -26.13
N SER A 150 7.35 -5.54 -27.34
CA SER A 150 8.66 -6.13 -27.66
C SER A 150 9.68 -5.00 -27.72
N LEU A 151 10.72 -5.09 -26.88
CA LEU A 151 11.84 -4.17 -26.94
C LEU A 151 12.98 -4.84 -27.73
N PRO A 152 13.57 -4.14 -28.71
CA PRO A 152 14.74 -4.67 -29.41
C PRO A 152 15.91 -4.72 -28.43
N ALA A 153 16.38 -5.91 -28.07
CA ALA A 153 17.58 -6.07 -27.23
C ALA A 153 18.84 -6.25 -28.09
N THR A 154 19.97 -5.83 -27.55
CA THR A 154 21.30 -6.00 -28.15
C THR A 154 21.59 -7.50 -28.27
N GLY A 155 21.54 -8.05 -29.49
CA GLY A 155 21.78 -9.47 -29.78
C GLY A 155 20.66 -10.21 -30.49
N GLY A 156 19.64 -9.52 -31.02
CA GLY A 156 18.62 -10.11 -31.90
C GLY A 156 17.55 -10.94 -31.20
N LYS A 157 17.53 -10.96 -29.86
CA LYS A 157 16.41 -11.50 -29.07
C LYS A 157 15.51 -10.35 -28.64
N GLU A 158 14.23 -10.43 -28.95
CA GLU A 158 13.25 -9.46 -28.47
C GLU A 158 12.98 -9.68 -26.98
N LEU A 159 13.05 -8.61 -26.19
CA LEU A 159 12.71 -8.66 -24.77
C LEU A 159 11.20 -8.43 -24.63
N LEU A 160 10.48 -9.50 -24.33
CA LEU A 160 9.02 -9.47 -24.16
C LEU A 160 8.68 -8.91 -22.78
N VAL A 161 7.91 -7.82 -22.76
CA VAL A 161 7.45 -7.19 -21.53
C VAL A 161 6.12 -7.82 -21.11
N GLY A 162 6.13 -8.52 -19.97
CA GLY A 162 4.94 -9.11 -19.36
C GLY A 162 4.04 -8.09 -18.64
N SER A 163 2.77 -8.44 -18.45
CA SER A 163 1.72 -7.61 -17.84
C SER A 163 2.04 -7.16 -16.44
N VAL A 164 2.56 -8.06 -15.61
CA VAL A 164 2.94 -7.75 -14.22
C VAL A 164 4.07 -6.71 -14.17
N PHE A 165 5.08 -6.85 -15.04
CA PHE A 165 6.18 -5.90 -15.08
C PHE A 165 5.72 -4.51 -15.51
N PHE A 166 4.90 -4.43 -16.57
CA PHE A 166 4.32 -3.17 -17.01
C PHE A 166 3.45 -2.54 -15.91
N TYR A 167 2.63 -3.33 -15.21
CA TYR A 167 1.82 -2.86 -14.10
C TYR A 167 2.65 -2.26 -12.97
N ILE A 168 3.76 -2.89 -12.59
CA ILE A 168 4.67 -2.35 -11.55
C ILE A 168 5.22 -0.99 -11.98
N ILE A 169 5.65 -0.85 -13.24
CA ILE A 169 6.11 0.44 -13.78
C ILE A 169 4.98 1.47 -13.73
N ALA A 170 3.78 1.12 -14.19
CA ALA A 170 2.61 2.00 -14.17
C ALA A 170 2.25 2.44 -12.75
N LEU A 171 2.36 1.55 -11.77
CA LEU A 171 2.13 1.85 -10.35
C LEU A 171 3.16 2.86 -9.82
N VAL A 172 4.45 2.65 -10.10
CA VAL A 172 5.51 3.60 -9.72
C VAL A 172 5.30 4.96 -10.37
N LEU A 173 5.01 4.99 -11.67
CA LEU A 173 4.73 6.22 -12.41
C LEU A 173 3.51 6.95 -11.86
N THR A 174 2.47 6.22 -11.46
CA THR A 174 1.26 6.80 -10.85
C THR A 174 1.59 7.46 -9.50
N HIS A 175 2.41 6.81 -8.66
CA HIS A 175 2.88 7.42 -7.42
C HIS A 175 3.72 8.68 -7.66
N LEU A 176 4.63 8.65 -8.64
CA LEU A 176 5.46 9.80 -9.01
C LEU A 176 4.62 10.96 -9.55
N ALA A 177 3.72 10.70 -10.51
CA ALA A 177 2.83 11.70 -11.08
C ALA A 177 2.02 12.39 -9.97
N TRP A 178 1.53 11.62 -9.01
CA TRP A 178 0.82 12.21 -7.89
C TRP A 178 1.70 13.07 -6.97
N ALA A 179 2.92 12.65 -6.68
CA ALA A 179 3.86 13.44 -5.89
C ALA A 179 4.16 14.78 -6.56
N VAL A 180 4.32 14.79 -7.89
CA VAL A 180 4.50 15.99 -8.70
C VAL A 180 3.26 16.89 -8.65
N ILE A 181 2.06 16.35 -8.82
CA ILE A 181 0.79 17.11 -8.73
C ILE A 181 0.68 17.80 -7.36
N LYS A 182 0.93 17.07 -6.27
CA LYS A 182 0.94 17.65 -4.91
C LYS A 182 1.98 18.77 -4.77
N GLY A 183 3.18 18.58 -5.31
CA GLY A 183 4.24 19.59 -5.28
C GLY A 183 3.88 20.88 -6.02
N ILE A 184 3.25 20.75 -7.20
CA ILE A 184 2.81 21.91 -8.01
C ILE A 184 1.67 22.66 -7.32
N VAL A 185 0.66 21.94 -6.79
CA VAL A 185 -0.45 22.54 -6.05
C VAL A 185 0.05 23.30 -4.82
N LYS A 186 0.98 22.70 -4.05
CA LYS A 186 1.59 23.33 -2.88
C LYS A 186 2.41 24.58 -3.24
N LYS A 187 3.13 24.57 -4.36
CA LYS A 187 3.95 25.71 -4.82
C LYS A 187 3.11 26.88 -5.34
N LYS A 188 1.90 26.61 -5.85
CA LYS A 188 1.00 27.64 -6.42
C LYS A 188 0.09 28.30 -5.39
N GLY A 189 -0.05 27.73 -4.18
CA GLY A 189 -0.88 28.27 -3.10
C GLY A 189 -0.07 28.74 -1.90
N ASN A 190 0.18 30.05 -1.79
CA ASN A 190 0.31 30.72 -0.48
C ASN A 190 -1.12 30.86 0.10
N LEU A 191 -1.76 29.74 0.41
CA LEU A 191 -3.07 29.71 1.05
C LEU A 191 -2.93 29.19 2.48
N PRO A 192 -3.53 29.86 3.47
CA PRO A 192 -3.40 29.49 4.87
C PRO A 192 -3.91 28.07 5.11
N GLU A 193 -3.18 27.36 5.96
CA GLU A 193 -3.28 25.94 6.34
C GLU A 193 -4.72 25.41 6.53
N GLN A 194 -5.65 26.30 6.89
CA GLN A 194 -7.06 25.98 7.18
C GLN A 194 -7.94 25.69 5.95
N ALA A 195 -7.53 26.09 4.73
CA ALA A 195 -8.31 25.86 3.51
C ALA A 195 -7.94 24.56 2.76
N ILE A 196 -6.75 24.01 3.03
CA ILE A 196 -6.35 22.72 2.48
C ILE A 196 -7.06 21.62 3.27
N ASP A 197 -7.13 21.77 4.59
CA ASP A 197 -7.85 20.83 5.44
C ASP A 197 -9.34 20.79 5.15
N SER A 198 -10.02 21.87 4.74
CA SER A 198 -11.45 21.78 4.38
C SER A 198 -11.71 21.05 3.06
N ILE A 199 -10.82 21.20 2.06
CA ILE A 199 -10.92 20.45 0.79
C ILE A 199 -10.48 18.99 0.98
N THR A 200 -9.60 18.71 1.95
CA THR A 200 -9.25 17.34 2.38
C THR A 200 -10.12 16.79 3.51
N SER A 201 -11.03 17.59 4.10
CA SER A 201 -11.96 17.17 5.18
C SER A 201 -13.38 16.97 4.71
N ASP A 202 -13.80 17.57 3.59
CA ASP A 202 -15.06 17.22 2.92
C ASP A 202 -14.94 15.92 2.11
N VAL A 203 -13.72 15.40 2.03
CA VAL A 203 -13.43 14.01 1.79
C VAL A 203 -12.93 13.48 3.14
N VAL A 204 -13.79 13.25 4.14
CA VAL A 204 -13.47 12.51 5.39
C VAL A 204 -13.96 11.09 5.34
#